data_AF-A0A8C6C6X1-F1
#
_entry.id   AF-A0A8C6C6X1-F1
#
_cell.length_a   1.000
_cell.length_b   1.000
_cell.length_c   1.000
_cell.angle_alpha   90.00
_cell.angle_beta   90.00
_cell.angle_gamma   90.00
#
_symmetry.space_group_name_H-M   'P 1'
#
loop_
_entity.id
_entity.type
_entity.pdbx_description
1 polymer ?
#
loop_
_entity_poly.entity_id
_entity_poly.type
_entity_poly.pdbx_seq_one_letter_code
_entity_poly.pdbx_strand_id
1 'polypeptide(L)' 'MKLCMAVLSFLVLAAAFCPLALSAPMGSDPPTACCFSYTLRKLPRNFVIDYYETSSLCSQPAVV' A
#
# COMPACT_ATOMS: atom_id res chain seq x y z
N MET A 1 8.80 33.80 30.94
CA MET A 1 8.50 34.38 29.61
C MET A 1 9.34 33.76 28.49
N LYS A 2 10.69 33.83 28.52
CA LYS A 2 11.56 33.26 27.46
C LYS A 2 11.57 31.72 27.40
N LEU A 3 11.63 31.04 28.54
CA LEU A 3 11.59 29.57 28.60
C LEU A 3 10.24 28.99 28.13
N CYS A 4 9.14 29.65 28.47
CA CYS A 4 7.80 29.24 28.04
C CYS A 4 7.65 29.30 26.51
N MET A 5 8.15 30.36 25.87
CA MET A 5 8.15 30.44 24.40
C MET A 5 9.00 29.36 23.75
N ALA A 6 10.18 29.07 24.30
CA ALA A 6 11.05 28.02 23.77
C ALA A 6 10.38 26.64 23.84
N VAL A 7 9.75 26.32 24.97
CA VAL A 7 9.03 25.05 25.15
C VAL A 7 7.84 24.95 24.20
N LEU A 8 7.05 26.03 24.06
CA LEU A 8 5.92 26.08 23.13
C LEU A 8 6.38 25.90 21.68
N SER A 9 7.46 26.57 21.28
CA SER A 9 8.04 26.44 19.94
C SER A 9 8.50 25.01 19.66
N PHE A 10 9.12 24.36 20.63
CA PHE A 10 9.59 22.98 20.49
C PHE A 10 8.42 22.00 20.39
N LEU A 11 7.36 22.22 21.18
CA LEU A 11 6.14 21.41 21.16
C LEU A 11 5.41 21.54 19.81
N VAL A 12 5.33 22.75 19.26
CA VAL A 12 4.73 23.01 17.94
C VAL A 12 5.55 22.36 16.83
N LEU A 13 6.89 22.45 16.90
CA LEU A 13 7.77 21.75 15.95
C LEU A 13 7.56 20.24 16.01
N ALA A 14 7.55 19.66 17.21
CA ALA A 14 7.33 18.23 17.39
C ALA A 14 5.99 17.80 16.79
N ALA A 15 4.90 18.54 17.04
CA ALA A 15 3.59 18.24 16.46
C ALA A 15 3.55 18.36 14.93
N ALA A 16 4.31 19.29 14.34
CA ALA A 16 4.40 19.45 12.88
C ALA A 16 5.22 18.33 12.20
N PHE A 17 6.24 17.80 12.90
CA PHE A 17 7.06 16.69 12.42
C PHE A 17 6.55 15.31 12.86
N CYS A 18 5.58 15.26 13.76
CA CYS A 18 4.89 14.03 14.12
C CYS A 18 4.03 13.59 12.93
N PRO A 19 4.24 12.40 12.37
CA PRO A 19 3.29 11.79 11.45
C PRO A 19 2.07 11.32 12.25
N LEU A 20 1.24 12.27 12.72
CA LEU A 20 -0.06 11.97 13.29
C LEU A 20 -0.94 11.51 12.13
N ALA A 21 -1.26 10.22 12.11
CA ALA A 21 -2.10 9.55 11.13
C ALA A 21 -1.46 9.23 9.76
N LEU A 22 -0.46 8.33 9.76
CA LEU A 22 -0.43 7.27 8.74
C LEU A 22 -0.93 5.93 9.31
N SER A 23 -1.88 6.00 10.26
CA SER A 23 -2.61 4.86 10.80
C SER A 23 -4.00 4.75 10.17
N ALA A 24 -4.10 5.03 8.86
CA ALA A 24 -5.11 4.32 8.10
C ALA A 24 -4.51 2.93 7.86
N PRO A 25 -5.11 1.83 8.36
CA PRO A 25 -4.96 0.57 7.65
C PRO A 25 -5.37 0.93 6.22
N MET A 26 -4.47 0.79 5.25
CA MET A 26 -4.85 0.89 3.83
C MET A 26 -6.13 0.08 3.70
N GLY A 27 -7.23 0.81 3.47
CA GLY A 27 -8.57 0.27 3.68
C GLY A 27 -8.70 -0.98 2.85
N SER A 28 -9.11 -2.07 3.48
CA SER A 28 -9.90 -3.19 2.93
C SER A 28 -9.91 -3.44 1.41
N ASP A 29 -8.80 -3.27 0.71
CA ASP A 29 -8.59 -3.90 -0.57
C ASP A 29 -8.29 -5.36 -0.19
N PRO A 30 -9.08 -6.34 -0.66
CA PRO A 30 -8.80 -7.75 -0.40
C PRO A 30 -7.33 -7.99 -0.71
N PRO A 31 -6.58 -8.72 0.15
CA PRO A 31 -5.12 -8.77 0.12
C PRO A 31 -4.68 -8.87 -1.33
N THR A 32 -4.09 -7.80 -1.84
CA THR A 32 -3.84 -7.60 -3.26
C THR A 32 -3.32 -8.91 -3.83
N ALA A 33 -4.14 -9.60 -4.61
CA ALA A 33 -3.84 -10.96 -5.02
C ALA A 33 -2.64 -10.90 -5.96
N CYS A 34 -1.46 -11.13 -5.39
CA CYS A 34 -0.20 -11.16 -6.12
C CYS A 34 0.11 -12.60 -6.52
N CYS A 35 0.57 -12.77 -7.76
CA CYS A 35 1.09 -14.05 -8.20
C CYS A 35 2.59 -14.11 -7.90
N PHE A 36 3.03 -15.16 -7.21
CA PHE A 36 4.46 -15.43 -6.96
C PHE A 36 5.05 -16.44 -7.95
N SER A 37 4.20 -17.17 -8.67
CA SER A 37 4.55 -18.21 -9.64
C SER A 37 3.60 -18.16 -10.83
N TYR A 38 4.07 -18.61 -12.00
CA TYR A 38 3.29 -18.68 -13.23
C TYR A 38 3.01 -20.12 -13.63
N THR A 39 1.88 -20.34 -14.32
CA THR A 39 1.63 -21.62 -14.98
C THR A 39 2.67 -21.86 -16.07
N LEU A 40 3.32 -23.02 -16.03
CA LEU A 40 4.27 -23.43 -17.08
C LEU A 40 3.56 -23.97 -18.33
N ARG A 41 2.25 -24.26 -18.23
CA ARG A 41 1.44 -24.81 -19.32
C ARG A 41 0.54 -23.72 -19.89
N LYS A 42 0.43 -23.69 -21.21
CA LYS A 42 -0.51 -22.81 -21.91
C LYS A 42 -1.94 -23.27 -21.68
N LEU A 43 -2.82 -22.38 -21.23
CA LEU A 43 -4.24 -22.67 -21.07
C LEU A 43 -4.92 -22.75 -22.45
N PRO A 44 -5.71 -23.79 -22.72
CA PRO A 44 -6.58 -23.81 -23.90
C PRO A 44 -7.60 -22.67 -23.81
N ARG A 45 -7.64 -21.81 -24.83
CA ARG A 45 -8.46 -20.59 -24.84
C ARG A 45 -9.95 -20.87 -24.62
N ASN A 46 -10.43 -22.05 -25.01
CA ASN A 46 -11.82 -22.45 -24.88
C ASN A 46 -12.27 -22.60 -23.41
N PHE A 47 -11.34 -22.72 -22.46
CA PHE A 47 -11.63 -22.79 -21.02
C PHE A 47 -11.46 -21.46 -20.30
N VAL A 48 -10.95 -20.42 -20.96
CA VAL A 48 -10.73 -19.10 -20.35
C VAL A 48 -12.01 -18.27 -20.54
N ILE A 49 -12.64 -17.93 -19.42
CA ILE A 49 -13.92 -17.20 -19.40
C ILE A 49 -13.68 -15.69 -19.21
N ASP A 50 -12.67 -15.33 -18.41
CA ASP A 50 -12.32 -13.95 -18.09
C ASP A 50 -10.83 -13.86 -17.72
N TYR A 51 -10.30 -12.64 -17.65
CA TYR A 51 -8.96 -12.36 -17.14
C TYR A 51 -8.88 -10.96 -16.51
N TYR A 52 -8.02 -10.80 -15.51
CA TYR A 52 -7.70 -9.48 -14.96
C TYR A 52 -6.22 -9.33 -14.61
N GLU A 53 -5.74 -8.08 -14.63
CA GLU A 53 -4.37 -7.75 -14.25
C GLU A 53 -4.25 -7.58 -12.73
N THR A 54 -3.18 -8.13 -12.16
CA THR A 54 -2.84 -7.90 -10.75
C THR A 54 -2.39 -6.45 -10.53
N SER A 55 -2.54 -5.95 -9.31
CA SER A 55 -2.15 -4.58 -8.95
C SER A 55 -0.66 -4.29 -9.20
N SER A 56 -0.36 -3.03 -9.53
CA SER A 56 1.01 -2.50 -9.62
C SER A 56 1.77 -2.48 -8.29
N LEU A 57 1.09 -2.74 -7.16
CA LEU A 57 1.72 -2.89 -5.84
C LEU A 57 2.46 -4.22 -5.68
N CYS A 58 2.22 -5.20 -6.55
CA CYS A 58 2.91 -6.48 -6.52
C CYS A 58 4.35 -6.35 -7.03
N SER A 59 5.27 -7.17 -6.50
CA SER A 59 6.68 -7.18 -6.91
C SER A 59 6.89 -7.57 -8.38
N GLN A 60 5.92 -8.25 -8.99
CA GLN A 60 5.94 -8.65 -10.38
C GLN A 60 4.53 -8.53 -11.00
N PRO A 61 4.42 -8.13 -12.27
CA PRO A 61 3.15 -8.05 -12.97
C PRO A 61 2.62 -9.44 -13.34
N ALA A 62 1.31 -9.66 -13.20
CA ALA A 62 0.67 -10.93 -13.56
C ALA A 62 -0.77 -10.75 -14.05
N VAL A 63 -1.31 -11.82 -14.65
CA VAL A 63 -2.70 -11.94 -15.11
C VAL A 63 -3.30 -13.20 -14.50
N VAL A 64 -4.51 -13.07 -13.94
CA VAL A 64 -5.29 -14.18 -13.39
C VAL A 64 -6.47 -14.47 -14.30
#